data_AF-A0A6V7IPI4-F1
#
_entry.id   AF-A0A6V7IPI4-F1
#
_cell.length_a   1.000
_cell.length_b   1.000
_cell.length_c   1.000
_cell.angle_alpha   90.00
_cell.angle_beta   90.00
_cell.angle_gamma   90.00
#
_symmetry.space_group_name_H-M   'P 1'
#
loop_
_entity.id
_entity.type
_entity.pdbx_description
1 polymer ?
#
loop_
_entity_poly.entity_id
_entity_poly.type
_entity_poly.pdbx_seq_one_letter_code
_entity_poly.pdbx_strand_id
1 'polypeptide(L)'
;VCWSYWIKVCTQPKSAFLIVDVQNDFISGSLSIKECPAKHDGADIIQPINYLLKNAKFDAVFYTVDWHPENHISFYENVHMR
;
A
#
# COMPACT_ATOMS: atom_id res chain seq x y z
N VAL A 1 -20.75 20.49 -23.41
CA VAL A 1 -20.99 19.03 -23.30
C VAL A 1 -19.73 18.24 -23.65
N CYS A 2 -19.16 18.33 -24.86
CA CYS A 2 -17.99 17.52 -25.24
C CYS A 2 -16.73 17.73 -24.37
N TRP A 3 -16.43 18.97 -23.97
CA TRP A 3 -15.25 19.29 -23.16
C TRP A 3 -15.23 18.56 -21.81
N SER A 4 -16.27 18.72 -20.98
CA SER A 4 -16.30 18.18 -19.62
C SER A 4 -16.47 16.66 -19.57
N TYR A 5 -17.22 16.08 -20.52
CA TYR A 5 -17.54 14.65 -20.52
C TYR A 5 -16.50 13.78 -21.23
N TRP A 6 -15.79 14.32 -22.23
CA TRP A 6 -14.91 13.53 -23.08
C TRP A 6 -13.49 14.07 -23.08
N ILE A 7 -13.29 15.32 -23.50
CA ILE A 7 -11.94 15.86 -23.74
C ILE A 7 -11.14 15.97 -22.43
N LYS A 8 -11.72 16.56 -21.38
CA LYS A 8 -11.06 16.74 -20.09
C LYS A 8 -10.72 15.39 -19.44
N VAL A 9 -11.63 14.42 -19.49
CA VAL A 9 -11.43 13.08 -18.92
C VAL A 9 -10.26 12.37 -19.61
N CYS A 10 -10.19 12.44 -20.94
CA CYS A 10 -9.13 11.79 -21.72
C CYS A 10 -7.76 12.50 -21.63
N THR A 11 -7.75 13.83 -21.48
CA THR A 11 -6.50 14.63 -21.55
C THR A 11 -5.96 15.06 -20.19
N GLN A 12 -6.78 15.00 -19.13
CA GLN A 12 -6.41 15.36 -17.76
C GLN A 12 -6.87 14.28 -16.78
N PRO A 13 -6.33 13.05 -16.89
CA PRO A 13 -6.69 11.98 -15.97
C PRO A 13 -6.30 12.36 -14.54
N LYS A 14 -7.18 12.04 -13.60
CA LYS A 14 -6.86 12.11 -12.17
C LYS A 14 -6.06 10.88 -11.78
N SER A 15 -5.06 11.12 -10.95
CA SER A 15 -4.06 10.13 -10.56
C SER A 15 -3.90 10.10 -9.04
N ALA A 16 -3.77 8.91 -8.49
CA ALA A 16 -3.48 8.72 -7.07
C ALA A 16 -2.34 7.71 -6.92
N PHE A 17 -1.46 7.94 -5.95
CA PHE A 17 -0.44 6.97 -5.55
C PHE A 17 -0.82 6.36 -4.21
N LEU A 18 -1.13 5.07 -4.21
CA LEU A 18 -1.51 4.31 -3.03
C LEU A 18 -0.32 3.44 -2.60
N ILE A 19 0.16 3.67 -1.39
CA ILE A 19 1.25 2.91 -0.77
C ILE A 19 0.61 1.96 0.24
N VAL A 20 0.67 0.66 -0.06
CA VAL A 20 -0.09 -0.37 0.67
C VAL A 20 0.82 -1.09 1.64
N ASP A 21 0.49 -1.01 2.94
CA ASP A 21 1.01 -1.83 4.04
C ASP A 21 2.55 -1.95 4.09
N VAL A 22 3.24 -0.84 3.78
CA VAL A 22 4.70 -0.73 3.90
C VAL A 22 5.07 -0.43 5.35
N GLN A 23 4.71 -1.35 6.24
CA GLN A 23 4.94 -1.28 7.68
C GLN A 23 6.12 -2.17 8.08
N ASN A 24 6.78 -1.82 9.19
CA ASN A 24 7.90 -2.61 9.72
C ASN A 24 7.54 -4.08 9.93
N ASP A 25 6.30 -4.39 10.29
CA ASP A 25 5.88 -5.76 10.57
C ASP A 25 5.97 -6.68 9.33
N PHE A 26 5.69 -6.14 8.13
CA PHE A 26 5.84 -6.83 6.85
C PHE A 26 7.26 -6.80 6.28
N ILE A 27 8.13 -5.91 6.78
CA ILE A 27 9.52 -5.79 6.30
C ILE A 27 10.48 -6.65 7.15
N SER A 28 10.37 -6.54 8.47
CA SER A 28 11.29 -7.16 9.43
C SER A 28 10.64 -7.64 10.72
N GLY A 29 9.31 -7.56 10.86
CA GLY A 29 8.59 -8.02 12.04
C GLY A 29 7.96 -9.40 11.88
N SER A 30 6.85 -9.61 12.57
CA SER A 30 6.14 -10.89 12.72
C SER A 30 5.53 -11.40 11.41
N LEU A 31 5.16 -10.49 10.51
CA LEU A 31 4.60 -10.78 9.18
C LEU A 31 5.62 -10.53 8.06
N SER A 32 6.91 -10.58 8.37
CA SER A 32 7.98 -10.34 7.40
C SER A 32 7.82 -11.21 6.15
N ILE A 33 7.78 -10.55 4.99
CA ILE A 33 7.58 -11.24 3.71
C ILE A 33 8.83 -11.95 3.18
N LYS A 34 9.97 -11.81 3.86
CA LYS A 34 11.26 -12.40 3.44
C LYS A 34 11.19 -13.91 3.29
N GLU A 35 10.47 -14.55 4.21
CA GLU A 35 10.32 -16.00 4.27
C GLU A 35 9.12 -16.51 3.43
N CYS A 36 8.37 -15.61 2.79
CA CYS A 36 7.29 -16.02 1.89
C CYS A 36 7.84 -16.69 0.63
N PRO A 37 7.02 -17.50 -0.09
CA PRO A 37 7.46 -18.22 -1.29
C PRO A 37 8.09 -17.34 -2.39
N ALA A 38 7.70 -16.07 -2.45
CA ALA A 38 8.25 -15.08 -3.37
C ALA A 38 9.70 -14.69 -3.07
N LYS A 39 10.18 -14.89 -1.83
CA LYS A 39 11.55 -14.58 -1.37
C LYS A 39 11.97 -13.13 -1.65
N HIS A 40 11.03 -12.19 -1.53
CA HIS A 40 11.30 -10.76 -1.72
C HIS A 40 11.74 -10.12 -0.40
N ASP A 41 12.65 -9.15 -0.45
CA ASP A 41 12.91 -8.27 0.68
C ASP A 41 11.91 -7.12 0.67
N GLY A 42 11.08 -7.02 1.71
CA GLY A 42 10.11 -5.92 1.85
C GLY A 42 10.76 -4.53 1.88
N ALA A 43 12.04 -4.42 2.24
CA ALA A 43 12.75 -3.14 2.24
C ALA A 43 13.05 -2.63 0.82
N ASP A 44 13.11 -3.51 -0.18
CA ASP A 44 13.49 -3.15 -1.55
C ASP A 44 12.50 -2.17 -2.20
N ILE A 45 11.25 -2.12 -1.72
CA ILE A 45 10.22 -1.22 -2.25
C ILE A 45 10.36 0.23 -1.76
N ILE A 46 11.11 0.47 -0.67
CA ILE A 46 11.23 1.79 -0.03
C ILE A 46 11.86 2.81 -0.99
N GLN A 47 12.96 2.45 -1.66
CA GLN A 47 13.64 3.34 -2.59
C GLN A 47 12.77 3.66 -3.83
N PRO A 48 12.14 2.70 -4.51
CA PRO A 48 11.15 2.96 -5.57
C PRO A 48 10.02 3.90 -5.13
N ILE A 49 9.42 3.69 -3.96
CA ILE A 49 8.36 4.56 -3.43
C ILE A 49 8.88 5.99 -3.25
N ASN A 50 10.02 6.17 -2.59
CA ASN A 50 10.62 7.48 -2.37
C ASN A 50 11.00 8.18 -3.68
N TYR A 51 11.45 7.41 -4.67
CA TYR A 51 11.70 7.94 -6.01
C TYR A 51 10.41 8.44 -6.67
N LEU A 52 9.32 7.68 -6.61
CA LEU A 52 8.03 8.08 -7.19
C LEU A 52 7.44 9.29 -6.47
N LEU A 53 7.50 9.33 -5.14
CA LEU A 53 7.05 10.49 -4.34
C LEU A 53 7.79 11.78 -4.72
N LYS A 54 9.07 11.68 -5.07
CA LYS A 54 9.89 12.84 -5.43
C LYS A 54 9.73 13.27 -6.89
N ASN A 55 9.59 12.31 -7.81
CA ASN A 55 9.76 12.57 -9.24
C ASN A 55 8.46 12.50 -10.04
N ALA A 56 7.43 11.80 -9.55
CA ALA A 56 6.15 11.71 -10.23
C ALA A 56 5.14 12.72 -9.66
N LYS A 57 4.23 13.21 -10.51
CA LYS A 57 3.12 14.07 -10.10
C LYS A 57 1.85 13.25 -10.02
N PHE A 58 1.36 13.05 -8.79
CA PHE A 58 0.06 12.47 -8.51
C PHE A 58 -0.87 13.55 -7.96
N ASP A 59 -2.17 13.49 -8.25
CA ASP A 59 -3.15 14.42 -7.66
C ASP A 59 -3.36 14.15 -6.16
N ALA A 60 -3.13 12.91 -5.73
CA ALA A 60 -3.21 12.51 -4.33
C ALA A 60 -2.22 11.38 -4.00
N VAL A 61 -1.78 11.33 -2.74
CA VAL A 61 -0.95 10.25 -2.20
C VAL A 61 -1.62 9.74 -0.94
N PHE A 62 -1.79 8.42 -0.85
CA PHE A 62 -2.43 7.75 0.27
C PHE A 62 -1.58 6.60 0.78
N TYR A 63 -1.67 6.35 2.07
CA TYR A 63 -1.01 5.24 2.76
C TYR A 63 -2.09 4.41 3.43
N THR A 64 -2.00 3.10 3.30
CA THR A 64 -2.80 2.17 4.12
C THR A 64 -1.97 1.68 5.29
N VAL A 65 -2.67 1.26 6.33
CA VAL A 65 -2.08 0.69 7.53
C VAL A 65 -2.94 -0.50 7.92
N ASP A 66 -2.35 -1.69 7.91
CA ASP A 66 -2.96 -2.85 8.54
C ASP A 66 -2.84 -2.66 10.06
N TRP A 67 -3.96 -2.36 10.72
CA TRP A 67 -4.04 -2.03 12.13
C TRP A 67 -5.12 -2.85 12.81
N HIS A 68 -4.71 -3.70 13.75
CA HIS A 68 -5.57 -4.65 14.44
C HIS A 68 -5.56 -4.40 15.95
N PRO A 69 -6.70 -4.53 16.65
CA PRO A 69 -6.70 -4.64 18.10
C PRO A 69 -6.06 -5.98 18.54
N GLU A 70 -5.60 -6.06 19.80
CA GLU A 70 -4.94 -7.27 20.32
C GLU A 70 -5.78 -8.55 20.18
N ASN A 71 -7.10 -8.43 20.31
CA ASN A 71 -8.06 -9.53 20.19
C ASN A 71 -8.65 -9.69 18.78
N HIS A 72 -7.95 -9.21 17.74
CA HIS A 72 -8.46 -9.27 16.37
C HIS A 72 -8.69 -10.70 15.89
N ILE A 73 -9.82 -10.93 15.21
CA ILE A 73 -10.28 -12.26 14.80
C ILE A 73 -9.33 -12.99 13.85
N SER A 74 -8.53 -12.26 13.06
CA SER A 74 -7.58 -12.86 12.11
C SER A 74 -6.38 -13.53 12.78
N PHE A 75 -6.08 -13.20 14.03
CA PHE A 75 -4.95 -13.79 14.74
C PHE A 75 -5.22 -15.26 15.08
N TYR A 76 -4.18 -16.08 14.97
CA TYR A 76 -4.27 -17.51 15.23
C TYR A 76 -4.52 -17.78 16.73
N GLU A 77 -3.92 -16.97 17.59
CA GLU A 77 -4.08 -16.99 19.04
C GLU A 77 -5.55 -16.82 19.43
N ASN A 78 -6.31 -16.04 18.65
CA ASN A 78 -7.69 -15.68 18.95
C ASN A 78 -8.73 -16.66 18.37
N VAL A 79 -8.29 -17.79 17.78
CA VAL A 79 -9.20 -18.81 17.20
C VAL A 79 -10.22 -19.32 18.22
N HIS A 80 -9.84 -19.42 19.50
CA HIS A 80 -10.70 -19.91 20.58
C HIS A 80 -11.78 -18.90 21.03
N MET A 81 -11.68 -17.63 20.63
CA MET A 81 -12.65 -16.58 20.95
C MET A 81 -13.72 -16.38 19.85
N ARG A 82 -13.67 -17.20 18.79
CA ARG A 82 -14.57 -17.11 17.63
C ARG A 82 -15.92 -17.76 17.87
#